data_AF-A0A821QPX2-F1
#
_entry.id   AF-A0A821QPX2-F1
#
_cell.length_a   1.000
_cell.length_b   1.000
_cell.length_c   1.000
_cell.angle_alpha   90.00
_cell.angle_beta   90.00
_cell.angle_gamma   90.00
#
_symmetry.space_group_name_H-M   'P 1'
#
loop_
_entity.id
_entity.type
_entity.pdbx_description
1 polymer ?
#
loop_
_entity_poly.entity_id
_entity_poly.type
_entity_poly.pdbx_seq_one_letter_code
_entity_poly.pdbx_strand_id
1 'polypeptide(L)'
;MNKTYTYSTNLARSDFTYVNYSASIDLTKFNLIIVPNYGCDKLDWQNVAGRAALVVVGGTCTNAEKSELANIYNASALLYYNHGLTTTSLAPVIVRLRQANKLPALFLSYAIGQELVNAANLSNVSIWLDVQRENYSSFTIENVCADTIDGNINETIIVGGHSDSVPAGPGINDN
;
A
#
# COMPACT_ATOMS: atom_id res chain seq x y z
N MET A 1 27.21 0.62 5.26
CA MET A 1 26.74 -0.36 6.25
C MET A 1 25.47 -1.00 5.71
N ASN A 2 25.39 -2.33 5.71
CA ASN A 2 24.16 -3.02 5.32
C ASN A 2 23.26 -3.08 6.56
N LYS A 3 22.03 -2.57 6.44
CA LYS A 3 21.00 -2.69 7.46
C LYS A 3 19.99 -3.74 7.01
N THR A 4 19.56 -4.56 7.96
CA THR A 4 18.48 -5.54 7.77
C THR A 4 17.30 -5.08 8.61
N TYR A 5 16.12 -5.09 8.00
CA TYR A 5 14.86 -4.71 8.65
C TYR A 5 14.06 -5.98 8.98
N THR A 6 13.27 -5.91 10.03
CA THR A 6 12.56 -7.07 10.57
C THR A 6 11.08 -7.02 10.21
N TYR A 7 10.57 -8.12 9.65
CA TYR A 7 9.14 -8.38 9.53
C TYR A 7 8.61 -9.09 10.79
N SER A 8 7.46 -8.66 11.27
CA SER A 8 6.70 -9.29 12.33
C SER A 8 5.21 -9.21 12.03
N THR A 9 4.47 -10.25 12.42
CA THR A 9 3.00 -10.23 12.42
C THR A 9 2.42 -9.25 13.43
N ASN A 10 3.20 -8.84 14.44
CA ASN A 10 2.85 -7.74 15.33
C ASN A 10 3.37 -6.42 14.74
N LEU A 11 2.48 -5.65 14.09
CA LEU A 11 2.82 -4.39 13.43
C LEU A 11 3.44 -3.35 14.37
N ALA A 12 3.14 -3.39 15.68
CA ALA A 12 3.73 -2.47 16.65
C ALA A 12 5.24 -2.70 16.86
N ARG A 13 5.78 -3.83 16.38
CA ARG A 13 7.19 -4.21 16.48
C ARG A 13 7.82 -4.48 15.11
N SER A 14 7.07 -4.30 14.02
CA SER A 14 7.53 -4.58 12.67
C SER A 14 8.08 -3.33 12.01
N ASP A 15 9.21 -3.46 11.30
CA ASP A 15 9.79 -2.36 10.52
C ASP A 15 9.01 -2.12 9.22
N PHE A 16 8.41 -3.20 8.69
CA PHE A 16 7.58 -3.18 7.50
C PHE A 16 6.50 -4.27 7.56
N THR A 17 5.51 -4.20 6.67
CA THR A 17 4.51 -5.24 6.49
C THR A 17 4.17 -5.43 5.01
N TYR A 18 3.46 -6.51 4.73
CA TYR A 18 3.01 -6.86 3.39
C TYR A 18 1.93 -5.90 2.87
N VAL A 19 1.80 -5.87 1.56
CA VAL A 19 0.74 -5.15 0.85
C VAL A 19 -0.12 -6.16 0.10
N ASN A 20 -1.44 -6.12 0.30
CA ASN A 20 -2.37 -7.00 -0.41
C ASN A 20 -2.32 -6.70 -1.91
N TYR A 21 -2.25 -7.76 -2.72
CA TYR A 21 -2.03 -7.73 -4.17
C TYR A 21 -0.64 -7.21 -4.60
N SER A 22 0.36 -7.26 -3.71
CA SER A 22 1.78 -7.17 -4.11
C SER A 22 2.17 -8.31 -5.05
N ALA A 23 2.96 -8.02 -6.07
CA ALA A 23 3.68 -9.06 -6.81
C ALA A 23 4.76 -9.70 -5.93
N SER A 24 5.12 -10.94 -6.25
CA SER A 24 6.27 -11.60 -5.64
C SER A 24 7.55 -11.20 -6.36
N ILE A 25 8.66 -11.20 -5.64
CA ILE A 25 9.99 -11.02 -6.18
C ILE A 25 10.98 -11.74 -5.28
N ASP A 26 11.89 -12.51 -5.85
CA ASP A 26 13.03 -13.05 -5.10
C ASP A 26 13.98 -11.91 -4.71
N LEU A 27 14.88 -12.15 -3.77
CA LEU A 27 15.84 -11.17 -3.28
C LEU A 27 16.57 -10.41 -4.42
N THR A 28 16.10 -9.20 -4.70
CA THR A 28 16.51 -8.39 -5.86
C THR A 28 16.95 -7.01 -5.42
N LYS A 29 18.04 -6.51 -6.01
CA LYS A 29 18.58 -5.19 -5.73
C LYS A 29 17.94 -4.12 -6.62
N PHE A 30 17.51 -3.01 -6.03
CA PHE A 30 16.99 -1.84 -6.75
C PHE A 30 17.71 -0.56 -6.32
N ASN A 31 17.82 0.39 -7.24
CA ASN A 31 18.10 1.78 -6.87
C ASN A 31 16.83 2.43 -6.38
N LEU A 32 16.91 3.15 -5.26
CA LEU A 32 15.79 3.84 -4.64
C LEU A 32 15.60 5.22 -5.28
N ILE A 33 14.34 5.64 -5.43
CA ILE A 33 13.98 7.01 -5.78
C ILE A 33 12.83 7.48 -4.88
N ILE A 34 12.94 8.70 -4.37
CA ILE A 34 11.85 9.33 -3.62
C ILE A 34 10.82 9.87 -4.61
N VAL A 35 9.56 9.50 -4.41
CA VAL A 35 8.42 10.11 -5.12
C VAL A 35 7.97 11.34 -4.31
N PRO A 36 8.03 12.56 -4.89
CA PRO A 36 7.64 13.78 -4.20
C PRO A 36 6.12 13.92 -4.07
N ASN A 37 5.68 14.94 -3.32
CA ASN A 37 4.28 15.42 -3.27
C ASN A 37 3.21 14.35 -3.05
N TYR A 38 3.50 13.34 -2.22
CA TYR A 38 2.64 12.19 -1.97
C TYR A 38 2.40 11.27 -3.18
N GLY A 39 2.90 11.58 -4.37
CA GLY A 39 2.76 10.74 -5.57
C GLY A 39 1.35 10.72 -6.15
N CYS A 40 0.56 11.77 -5.95
CA CYS A 40 -0.80 11.84 -6.48
C CYS A 40 -0.89 12.49 -7.86
N ASP A 41 0.15 13.20 -8.30
CA ASP A 41 0.21 13.73 -9.65
C ASP A 41 1.10 12.85 -10.54
N LYS A 42 0.76 12.77 -11.83
CA LYS A 42 1.55 12.05 -12.85
C LYS A 42 3.00 12.55 -12.92
N LEU A 43 3.23 13.84 -12.71
CA LEU A 43 4.55 14.46 -12.75
C LEU A 43 5.45 14.00 -11.59
N ASP A 44 4.88 13.54 -10.47
CA ASP A 44 5.66 13.02 -9.33
C ASP A 44 6.39 11.72 -9.69
N TRP A 45 5.93 11.00 -10.71
CA TRP A 45 6.46 9.69 -11.11
C TRP A 45 7.47 9.79 -12.25
N GLN A 46 7.93 10.99 -12.60
CA GLN A 46 9.02 11.12 -13.55
C GLN A 46 10.31 10.48 -13.02
N ASN A 47 11.07 9.84 -13.90
CA ASN A 47 12.36 9.20 -13.60
C ASN A 47 12.34 7.97 -12.68
N VAL A 48 11.16 7.40 -12.39
CA VAL A 48 11.04 6.17 -11.56
C VAL A 48 11.31 4.88 -12.33
N ALA A 49 11.40 4.95 -13.66
CA ALA A 49 11.56 3.79 -14.52
C ALA A 49 12.77 2.93 -14.10
N GLY A 50 12.55 1.63 -13.86
CA GLY A 50 13.61 0.70 -13.46
C GLY A 50 14.05 0.82 -11.98
N ARG A 51 13.38 1.64 -11.17
CA ARG A 51 13.77 1.95 -9.79
C ARG A 51 12.70 1.54 -8.78
N ALA A 52 13.10 1.39 -7.51
CA ALA A 52 12.18 1.23 -6.40
C ALA A 52 11.69 2.61 -5.95
N ALA A 53 10.39 2.85 -6.10
CA ALA A 53 9.76 4.11 -5.71
C ALA A 53 9.45 4.09 -4.21
N LEU A 54 9.95 5.08 -3.45
CA LEU A 54 9.60 5.33 -2.06
C LEU A 54 8.60 6.48 -1.99
N VAL A 55 7.41 6.22 -1.48
CA VAL A 55 6.31 7.20 -1.43
C VAL A 55 5.68 7.26 -0.04
N VAL A 56 5.45 8.47 0.45
CA VAL A 56 4.73 8.68 1.72
C VAL A 56 3.22 8.51 1.51
N VAL A 57 2.53 7.95 2.50
CA VAL A 57 1.06 7.87 2.49
C VAL A 57 0.39 9.21 2.78
N GLY A 58 -0.90 9.31 2.48
CA GLY A 58 -1.67 10.56 2.51
C GLY A 58 -1.77 11.18 1.10
N GLY A 59 -2.11 12.47 1.04
CA GLY A 59 -2.41 13.16 -0.22
C GLY A 59 -3.88 13.01 -0.63
N THR A 60 -4.20 13.43 -1.86
CA THR A 60 -5.57 13.46 -2.42
C THR A 60 -5.97 12.18 -3.13
N CYS A 61 -5.10 11.17 -3.15
CA CYS A 61 -5.27 9.91 -3.86
C CYS A 61 -5.00 8.72 -2.93
N THR A 62 -5.58 7.58 -3.27
CA THR A 62 -5.42 6.31 -2.58
C THR A 62 -4.05 5.68 -2.86
N ASN A 63 -3.61 4.78 -1.99
CA ASN A 63 -2.39 3.99 -2.24
C ASN A 63 -2.50 3.13 -3.50
N ALA A 64 -3.71 2.66 -3.83
CA ALA A 64 -3.97 1.91 -5.06
C ALA A 64 -3.71 2.78 -6.31
N GLU A 65 -4.17 4.03 -6.34
CA GLU A 65 -3.91 4.96 -7.45
C GLU A 65 -2.42 5.29 -7.60
N LYS A 66 -1.69 5.45 -6.48
CA LYS A 66 -0.23 5.59 -6.50
C LYS A 66 0.46 4.40 -7.17
N SER A 67 0.00 3.17 -6.87
CA SER A 67 0.51 1.96 -7.53
C SER A 67 0.19 1.94 -9.02
N GLU A 68 -0.96 2.42 -9.45
CA GLU A 68 -1.29 2.53 -10.87
C GLU A 68 -0.34 3.47 -11.60
N LEU A 69 -0.05 4.64 -11.02
CA LEU A 69 0.95 5.57 -11.55
C LEU A 69 2.35 4.94 -11.58
N ALA A 70 2.76 4.26 -10.51
CA ALA A 70 4.03 3.52 -10.47
C ALA A 70 4.15 2.50 -11.61
N ASN A 71 3.07 1.74 -11.89
CA ASN A 71 3.01 0.81 -13.01
C ASN A 71 3.11 1.52 -14.36
N ILE A 72 2.37 2.61 -14.57
CA ILE A 72 2.38 3.41 -15.81
C ILE A 72 3.78 3.96 -16.11
N TYR A 73 4.49 4.41 -15.09
CA TYR A 73 5.83 4.99 -15.21
C TYR A 73 6.96 3.95 -15.08
N ASN A 74 6.63 2.65 -15.13
CA ASN A 74 7.57 1.53 -15.14
C ASN A 74 8.52 1.48 -13.91
N ALA A 75 8.03 1.85 -12.73
CA ALA A 75 8.72 1.52 -11.49
C ALA A 75 8.93 0.01 -11.39
N SER A 76 9.97 -0.44 -10.69
CA SER A 76 10.27 -1.87 -10.52
C SER A 76 9.88 -2.43 -9.15
N ALA A 77 9.68 -1.56 -8.17
CA ALA A 77 9.15 -1.88 -6.86
C ALA A 77 8.50 -0.64 -6.24
N LEU A 78 7.63 -0.84 -5.26
CA LEU A 78 6.93 0.24 -4.58
C LEU A 78 6.99 0.09 -3.06
N LEU A 79 7.54 1.09 -2.40
CA LEU A 79 7.63 1.16 -0.95
C LEU A 79 6.77 2.31 -0.47
N TYR A 80 5.70 2.00 0.25
CA TYR A 80 4.96 3.01 1.00
C TYR A 80 5.64 3.21 2.35
N TYR A 81 5.55 4.40 2.92
CA TYR A 81 5.88 4.60 4.33
C TYR A 81 4.89 5.52 5.02
N ASN A 82 4.70 5.29 6.32
CA ASN A 82 3.74 6.04 7.10
C ASN A 82 4.16 7.51 7.29
N HIS A 83 3.23 8.43 7.57
CA HIS A 83 3.52 9.87 7.63
C HIS A 83 3.98 10.39 9.01
N GLY A 84 3.84 9.59 10.08
CA GLY A 84 4.35 9.94 11.42
C GLY A 84 3.65 11.09 12.16
N LEU A 85 2.69 11.79 11.54
CA LEU A 85 1.94 12.91 12.14
C LEU A 85 1.21 12.58 13.46
N THR A 86 0.82 11.32 13.68
CA THR A 86 0.21 10.83 14.92
C THR A 86 0.95 9.60 15.45
N THR A 87 0.78 9.28 16.73
CA THR A 87 1.34 8.06 17.34
C THR A 87 0.83 6.77 16.68
N THR A 88 -0.40 6.80 16.13
CA THR A 88 -0.99 5.69 15.36
C THR A 88 -0.43 5.58 13.94
N SER A 89 0.24 6.62 13.43
CA SER A 89 0.86 6.66 12.10
C SER A 89 2.38 6.41 12.11
N LEU A 90 2.91 5.78 13.15
CA LEU A 90 4.33 5.43 13.26
C LEU A 90 4.61 4.02 12.72
N ALA A 91 3.77 3.06 13.09
CA ALA A 91 3.87 1.67 12.68
C ALA A 91 3.51 1.49 11.19
N PRO A 92 4.02 0.45 10.51
CA PRO A 92 3.52 0.08 9.19
C PRO A 92 2.06 -0.37 9.28
N VAL A 93 1.29 -0.14 8.21
CA VAL A 93 -0.11 -0.56 8.12
C VAL A 93 -0.31 -1.43 6.89
N ILE A 94 -1.20 -2.43 7.00
CA ILE A 94 -1.55 -3.30 5.88
C ILE A 94 -2.49 -2.51 4.97
N VAL A 95 -2.11 -2.39 3.69
CA VAL A 95 -2.93 -1.73 2.66
C VAL A 95 -3.20 -2.68 1.51
N ARG A 96 -4.13 -2.29 0.65
CA ARG A 96 -4.56 -3.06 -0.51
C ARG A 96 -4.33 -2.27 -1.80
N LEU A 97 -3.76 -2.94 -2.81
CA LEU A 97 -3.67 -2.43 -4.19
C LEU A 97 -4.77 -3.04 -5.05
N ARG A 98 -4.85 -2.61 -6.31
CA ARG A 98 -5.72 -3.27 -7.28
C ARG A 98 -5.15 -4.65 -7.62
N GLN A 99 -6.04 -5.59 -7.93
CA GLN A 99 -5.66 -6.95 -8.35
C GLN A 99 -4.73 -6.98 -9.56
N ALA A 100 -4.85 -5.97 -10.45
CA ALA A 100 -4.01 -5.84 -11.64
C ALA A 100 -2.59 -5.31 -11.36
N ASN A 101 -2.23 -5.00 -10.10
CA ASN A 101 -0.90 -4.54 -9.74
C ASN A 101 0.17 -5.59 -10.13
N LYS A 102 1.27 -5.12 -10.72
CA LYS A 102 2.40 -5.95 -11.15
C LYS A 102 3.67 -5.72 -10.34
N LEU A 103 3.67 -4.76 -9.43
CA LEU A 103 4.87 -4.37 -8.67
C LEU A 103 4.95 -5.14 -7.35
N PRO A 104 6.16 -5.60 -6.95
CA PRO A 104 6.40 -5.97 -5.58
C PRO A 104 6.30 -4.71 -4.72
N ALA A 105 5.50 -4.79 -3.66
CA ALA A 105 5.17 -3.68 -2.80
C ALA A 105 5.23 -4.05 -1.32
N LEU A 106 5.82 -3.17 -0.52
CA LEU A 106 5.84 -3.26 0.94
C LEU A 106 5.40 -1.93 1.56
N PHE A 107 4.96 -2.02 2.82
CA PHE A 107 4.63 -0.85 3.61
C PHE A 107 5.58 -0.74 4.79
N LEU A 108 6.29 0.37 4.91
CA LEU A 108 7.31 0.63 5.91
C LEU A 108 6.77 1.46 7.07
N SER A 109 7.40 1.32 8.23
CA SER A 109 7.22 2.26 9.35
C SER A 109 7.68 3.67 8.95
N TYR A 110 7.19 4.68 9.68
CA TYR A 110 7.64 6.06 9.50
C TYR A 110 9.16 6.18 9.69
N ALA A 111 9.72 5.50 10.69
CA ALA A 111 11.14 5.55 11.01
C ALA A 111 12.01 5.07 9.84
N ILE A 112 11.67 3.93 9.23
CA ILE A 112 12.42 3.41 8.08
C ILE A 112 12.22 4.30 6.85
N GLY A 113 11.00 4.79 6.62
CA GLY A 113 10.72 5.73 5.53
C GLY A 113 11.59 6.98 5.61
N GLN A 114 11.67 7.62 6.78
CA GLN A 114 12.51 8.79 7.01
C GLN A 114 13.99 8.47 6.89
N GLU A 115 14.43 7.31 7.39
CA GLU A 115 15.81 6.87 7.22
C GLU A 115 16.19 6.80 5.74
N LEU A 116 15.35 6.16 4.93
CA LEU A 116 15.59 6.01 3.49
C LEU A 116 15.52 7.35 2.75
N VAL A 117 14.60 8.25 3.11
CA VAL A 117 14.54 9.62 2.57
C VAL A 117 15.83 10.38 2.87
N ASN A 118 16.27 10.36 4.13
CA ASN A 118 17.49 11.06 4.54
C ASN A 118 18.73 10.50 3.82
N ALA A 119 18.83 9.18 3.71
CA ALA A 119 19.93 8.54 2.99
C ALA A 119 19.92 8.89 1.49
N ALA A 120 18.75 8.88 0.85
CA ALA A 120 18.59 9.18 -0.58
C ALA A 120 18.81 10.67 -0.92
N ASN A 121 18.58 11.58 0.03
CA ASN A 121 18.92 13.00 -0.12
C ASN A 121 20.42 13.26 -0.06
N LEU A 122 21.19 12.37 0.58
CA LEU A 122 22.65 12.51 0.72
C LEU A 122 23.41 11.82 -0.42
N SER A 123 22.91 10.69 -0.92
CA SER A 123 23.59 9.87 -1.92
C SER A 123 22.66 8.88 -2.59
N ASN A 124 23.13 8.21 -3.64
CA ASN A 124 22.40 7.10 -4.25
C ASN A 124 22.26 5.93 -3.27
N VAL A 125 21.01 5.56 -2.95
CA VAL A 125 20.68 4.42 -2.10
C VAL A 125 20.25 3.23 -2.96
N SER A 126 20.74 2.05 -2.61
CA SER A 126 20.19 0.79 -3.12
C SER A 126 19.53 0.01 -1.99
N ILE A 127 18.45 -0.68 -2.31
CA ILE A 127 17.75 -1.60 -1.42
C ILE A 127 17.78 -3.02 -1.98
N TRP A 128 17.64 -4.00 -1.10
CA TRP A 128 17.35 -5.38 -1.48
C TRP A 128 15.93 -5.70 -1.01
N LEU A 129 15.12 -6.26 -1.90
CA LEU A 129 13.72 -6.56 -1.65
C LEU A 129 13.47 -8.04 -1.94
N ASP A 130 12.81 -8.71 -1.01
CA ASP A 130 12.32 -10.09 -1.13
C ASP A 130 10.86 -10.09 -0.69
N VAL A 131 9.96 -10.50 -1.59
CA VAL A 131 8.52 -10.56 -1.34
C VAL A 131 8.00 -11.90 -1.81
N GLN A 132 7.63 -12.74 -0.85
CA GLN A 132 7.01 -14.03 -1.10
C GLN A 132 5.50 -13.90 -0.97
N ARG A 133 4.78 -14.20 -2.06
CA ARG A 133 3.31 -14.10 -2.09
C ARG A 133 2.70 -15.39 -1.54
N GLU A 134 1.85 -15.25 -0.54
CA GLU A 134 0.92 -16.29 -0.14
C GLU A 134 -0.44 -16.06 -0.82
N ASN A 135 -0.93 -17.07 -1.55
CA ASN A 135 -2.26 -17.03 -2.12
C ASN A 135 -3.24 -17.67 -1.15
N TYR A 136 -4.25 -16.91 -0.75
CA TYR A 136 -5.39 -17.46 -0.02
C TYR A 136 -6.23 -18.33 -0.96
N SER A 137 -6.80 -19.41 -0.42
CA SER A 137 -7.85 -20.14 -1.10
C SER A 137 -9.03 -19.21 -1.38
N SER A 138 -9.69 -19.42 -2.51
CA SER A 138 -10.95 -18.71 -2.79
C SER A 138 -11.97 -19.03 -1.70
N PHE A 139 -12.61 -18.00 -1.15
CA PHE A 139 -13.72 -18.13 -0.23
C PHE A 139 -14.94 -17.40 -0.79
N THR A 140 -16.13 -17.87 -0.42
CA THR A 140 -17.39 -17.26 -0.86
C THR A 140 -17.59 -15.92 -0.16
N ILE A 141 -17.93 -14.89 -0.93
CA ILE A 141 -18.43 -13.61 -0.44
C ILE A 141 -19.90 -13.48 -0.87
N GLU A 142 -20.73 -12.89 -0.01
CA GLU A 142 -22.15 -12.73 -0.28
C GLU A 142 -22.54 -11.26 -0.11
N ASN A 143 -23.39 -10.77 -1.01
CA ASN A 143 -24.08 -9.50 -0.85
C ASN A 143 -25.51 -9.79 -0.41
N VAL A 144 -25.97 -9.08 0.61
CA VAL A 144 -27.36 -9.16 1.08
C VAL A 144 -28.11 -7.96 0.53
N CYS A 145 -29.08 -8.21 -0.35
CA CYS A 145 -29.97 -7.19 -0.90
C CYS A 145 -31.37 -7.35 -0.30
N ALA A 146 -31.99 -6.23 0.05
CA ALA A 146 -33.36 -6.19 0.54
C ALA A 146 -34.09 -5.02 -0.12
N ASP A 147 -35.19 -5.32 -0.79
CA ASP A 147 -36.06 -4.33 -1.42
C ASP A 147 -37.27 -4.02 -0.54
N THR A 148 -37.81 -2.81 -0.65
CA THR A 148 -39.11 -2.49 -0.06
C THR A 148 -40.21 -3.26 -0.78
N ILE A 149 -41.26 -3.65 -0.04
CA ILE A 149 -42.37 -4.44 -0.60
C ILE A 149 -43.10 -3.65 -1.70
N ASP A 150 -43.21 -2.33 -1.52
CA ASP A 150 -43.88 -1.42 -2.45
C ASP A 150 -42.90 -0.35 -2.96
N GLY A 151 -43.29 0.34 -4.04
CA GLY A 151 -42.51 1.40 -4.68
C GLY A 151 -42.67 1.37 -6.19
N ASN A 152 -42.12 2.38 -6.86
CA ASN A 152 -42.02 2.36 -8.31
C ASN A 152 -40.76 1.59 -8.72
N ILE A 153 -40.92 0.41 -9.33
CA ILE A 153 -39.80 -0.44 -9.77
C ILE A 153 -38.89 0.24 -10.80
N ASN A 154 -39.37 1.31 -11.44
CA ASN A 154 -38.58 2.09 -12.41
C ASN A 154 -37.79 3.23 -11.76
N GLU A 155 -38.00 3.51 -10.46
CA GLU A 155 -37.35 4.58 -9.71
C GLU A 155 -36.80 4.04 -8.38
N THR A 156 -35.60 3.47 -8.42
CA THR A 156 -34.96 2.84 -7.27
C THR A 156 -33.89 3.74 -6.65
N ILE A 157 -33.90 3.86 -5.33
CA ILE A 157 -32.79 4.43 -4.55
C ILE A 157 -32.02 3.29 -3.92
N ILE A 158 -30.71 3.22 -4.16
CA ILE A 158 -29.83 2.24 -3.52
C ILE A 158 -29.16 2.90 -2.31
N VAL A 159 -29.34 2.29 -1.15
CA VAL A 159 -28.62 2.63 0.09
C VAL A 159 -27.86 1.39 0.53
N GLY A 160 -26.59 1.54 0.89
CA GLY A 160 -25.74 0.39 1.20
C GLY A 160 -24.67 0.70 2.23
N GLY A 161 -24.14 -0.39 2.78
CA GLY A 161 -22.94 -0.46 3.60
C GLY A 161 -22.22 -1.77 3.30
N HIS A 162 -20.98 -1.92 3.76
CA HIS A 162 -20.27 -3.19 3.72
C HIS A 162 -20.39 -3.92 5.07
N SER A 163 -20.27 -5.24 5.10
CA SER A 163 -20.40 -6.05 6.32
C SER A 163 -19.07 -6.67 6.77
N ASP A 164 -18.02 -6.52 5.96
CA ASP A 164 -16.67 -6.95 6.29
C ASP A 164 -15.91 -5.85 7.06
N SER A 165 -14.85 -6.27 7.74
CA SER A 165 -13.90 -5.36 8.38
C SER A 165 -12.47 -5.86 8.17
N VAL A 166 -11.50 -5.13 8.69
CA VAL A 166 -10.09 -5.51 8.63
C VAL A 166 -9.74 -6.51 9.72
N PRO A 167 -8.73 -7.39 9.51
CA PRO A 167 -8.28 -8.33 10.55
C PRO A 167 -7.84 -7.68 11.88
N ALA A 168 -7.52 -6.39 11.86
CA ALA A 168 -6.96 -5.68 13.00
C ALA A 168 -7.99 -5.27 14.06
N GLY A 169 -9.31 -5.27 13.76
CA GLY A 169 -10.29 -4.70 14.67
C GLY A 169 -11.72 -5.19 14.46
N PRO A 170 -12.63 -4.87 15.40
CA PRO A 170 -14.00 -5.39 15.43
C PRO A 170 -14.98 -4.69 14.47
N GLY A 171 -14.56 -3.63 13.76
CA GLY A 171 -15.35 -3.00 12.71
C GLY A 171 -16.58 -2.20 13.15
N ILE A 172 -16.62 -1.66 14.38
CA ILE A 172 -17.83 -1.00 14.91
C ILE A 172 -18.23 0.32 14.21
N ASN A 173 -17.29 0.96 13.51
CA ASN A 173 -17.50 2.18 12.72
C ASN A 173 -16.96 2.02 11.28
N ASP A 174 -16.51 0.81 10.97
CA ASP A 174 -15.93 0.41 9.69
C ASP A 174 -16.27 -1.10 9.54
N ASN A 175 -17.55 -1.42 9.33
CA ASN A 175 -18.64 -0.51 8.86
C ASN A 175 -19.76 -0.23 9.87
#